data_AF-A0A7G8WQC1-F1
#
_entry.id   AF-A0A7G8WQC1-F1
#
_cell.length_a   1.000
_cell.length_b   1.000
_cell.length_c   1.000
_cell.angle_alpha   90.00
_cell.angle_beta   90.00
_cell.angle_gamma   90.00
#
_symmetry.space_group_name_H-M   'P 1'
#
loop_
_entity.id
_entity.type
_entity.pdbx_description
1 polymer ?
#
loop_
_entity_poly.entity_id
_entity_poly.type
_entity_poly.pdbx_seq_one_letter_code
_entity_poly.pdbx_strand_id
1 'polypeptide(L)'
;MSELQIQKQMGVTRKSTRKYLGAAGLPSRGRGSKDSSNHFWNGGRTVDKSGYILLKDDDHPYRSAAGYVREHRVVMEQELGRYLSPGEVVDHINGVKGDNRLENLRVFPTNAAHLATTLKGRRPQWSEEGRAKLLAAHKARHTERTGYHPILDGDQ
;
A
#
# COMPACT_ATOMS: atom_id res chain seq x y z
N MET A 1 -4.30 35.19 -24.25
CA MET A 1 -3.26 34.41 -24.97
C MET A 1 -2.94 33.14 -24.20
N SER A 2 -2.83 31.99 -24.87
CA SER A 2 -2.52 30.70 -24.25
C SER A 2 -1.02 30.52 -23.97
N GLU A 3 -0.66 29.62 -23.06
CA GLU A 3 0.74 29.30 -22.70
C GLU A 3 1.57 28.89 -23.94
N LEU A 4 0.94 28.26 -24.94
CA LEU A 4 1.57 27.86 -26.21
C LEU A 4 1.80 29.05 -27.15
N GLN A 5 0.89 30.03 -27.17
CA GLN A 5 1.07 31.25 -27.95
C GLN A 5 2.24 32.09 -27.41
N ILE A 6 2.40 32.15 -26.08
CA ILE A 6 3.52 32.85 -25.43
C ILE A 6 4.85 32.15 -25.75
N GLN A 7 4.91 30.83 -25.69
CA GLN A 7 6.11 30.05 -26.05
C GLN A 7 6.54 30.31 -27.49
N LYS A 8 5.59 30.30 -28.43
CA LYS A 8 5.86 30.53 -29.86
C LYS A 8 6.31 31.96 -30.15
N GLN A 9 5.72 32.95 -29.47
CA GLN A 9 6.05 34.37 -29.63
C GLN A 9 7.42 34.72 -29.02
N MET A 10 7.74 34.15 -27.86
CA MET A 10 8.92 34.49 -27.08
C MET A 10 10.10 33.54 -27.33
N GLY A 11 9.91 32.43 -28.07
CA GLY A 11 10.94 31.44 -28.35
C GLY A 11 11.45 30.68 -27.12
N VAL A 12 10.67 30.66 -26.03
CA VAL A 12 11.08 30.08 -24.75
C VAL A 12 10.37 28.75 -24.49
N THR A 13 11.03 27.86 -23.76
CA THR A 13 10.42 26.60 -23.31
C THR A 13 9.32 26.86 -22.28
N ARG A 14 8.39 25.91 -22.15
CA ARG A 14 7.31 25.93 -21.14
C ARG A 14 7.82 26.20 -19.72
N LYS A 15 8.96 25.60 -19.35
CA LYS A 15 9.58 25.76 -18.02
C LYS A 15 10.04 27.20 -17.78
N SER A 16 10.66 27.81 -18.79
CA SER A 16 11.07 29.22 -18.75
C SER A 16 9.86 30.15 -18.74
N THR A 17 8.81 29.85 -19.49
CA THR A 17 7.56 30.65 -19.53
C THR A 17 6.94 30.76 -18.14
N ARG A 18 6.79 29.66 -17.39
CA ARG A 18 6.27 29.68 -16.01
C ARG A 18 7.15 30.50 -15.05
N LYS A 19 8.47 30.38 -15.18
CA LYS A 19 9.43 31.16 -14.39
C LYS A 19 9.26 32.66 -14.65
N TYR A 20 9.15 33.06 -15.93
CA TYR A 20 8.99 34.47 -16.30
C TYR A 20 7.62 35.03 -15.91
N LEU A 21 6.54 34.26 -16.06
CA LEU A 21 5.21 34.66 -15.58
C LEU A 21 5.21 34.90 -14.07
N GLY A 22 5.83 34.01 -13.29
CA GLY A 22 5.97 34.18 -11.84
C GLY A 22 6.81 35.40 -11.45
N ALA A 23 7.92 35.65 -12.13
CA ALA A 23 8.76 36.83 -11.90
C ALA A 23 8.06 38.16 -12.26
N ALA A 24 7.13 38.12 -13.21
CA ALA A 24 6.32 39.26 -13.62
C ALA A 24 5.02 39.42 -12.81
N GLY A 25 4.78 38.59 -11.78
CA GLY A 25 3.54 38.62 -10.98
C GLY A 25 2.29 38.19 -11.75
N LEU A 26 2.44 37.54 -12.91
CA LEU A 26 1.33 37.11 -13.74
C LEU A 26 0.85 35.70 -13.32
N PRO A 27 -0.47 35.46 -13.32
CA PRO A 27 -1.02 34.17 -12.91
C PRO A 27 -0.64 33.07 -13.91
N SER A 28 0.16 32.11 -13.45
CA SER A 28 0.35 30.84 -14.16
C SER A 28 -0.84 29.92 -13.87
N ARG A 29 -1.35 29.22 -14.89
CA ARG A 29 -2.25 28.08 -14.64
C ARG A 29 -1.52 27.07 -13.75
N GLY A 30 -2.01 26.92 -12.51
CA GLY A 30 -1.51 25.96 -11.55
C GLY A 30 -1.64 24.51 -12.05
N ARG A 31 -1.11 23.55 -11.29
CA ARG A 31 -1.63 22.18 -11.42
C ARG A 31 -3.11 22.24 -11.05
N GLY A 32 -3.98 21.58 -11.83
CA GLY A 32 -5.43 21.63 -11.61
C GLY A 32 -5.81 21.36 -10.17
N SER A 33 -6.92 21.96 -9.73
CA SER A 33 -7.42 21.84 -8.36
C SER A 33 -7.64 20.38 -7.97
N LYS A 34 -7.45 20.06 -6.69
CA LYS A 34 -7.64 18.71 -6.12
C LYS A 34 -8.98 18.58 -5.38
N ASP A 35 -9.89 19.49 -5.65
CA ASP A 35 -11.21 19.62 -5.06
C ASP A 35 -12.29 19.51 -6.15
N SER A 36 -13.54 19.71 -5.76
CA SER A 36 -14.72 19.64 -6.63
C SER A 36 -14.73 20.65 -7.77
N SER A 37 -13.84 21.65 -7.81
CA SER A 37 -13.72 22.56 -8.95
C SER A 37 -13.07 21.89 -10.19
N ASN A 38 -12.45 20.72 -10.02
CA ASN A 38 -11.89 19.93 -11.10
C ASN A 38 -12.87 18.83 -11.53
N HIS A 39 -13.31 18.81 -12.79
CA HIS A 39 -14.23 17.78 -13.30
C HIS A 39 -13.69 16.34 -13.20
N PHE A 40 -12.37 16.17 -13.11
CA PHE A 40 -11.75 14.86 -12.87
C PHE A 40 -11.68 14.47 -11.38
N TRP A 41 -12.17 15.33 -10.48
CA TRP A 41 -12.20 15.05 -9.06
C TRP A 41 -13.26 14.01 -8.73
N ASN A 42 -12.82 12.88 -8.21
CA ASN A 42 -13.68 11.75 -7.87
C ASN A 42 -14.01 11.73 -6.37
N GLY A 43 -14.49 12.85 -5.83
CA GLY A 43 -14.86 12.94 -4.41
C GLY A 43 -13.69 12.71 -3.43
N GLY A 44 -12.45 12.94 -3.86
CA GLY A 44 -11.26 12.64 -3.05
C GLY A 44 -10.90 11.16 -2.96
N ARG A 45 -11.51 10.28 -3.78
CA ARG A 45 -11.19 8.86 -3.85
C ARG A 45 -10.02 8.60 -4.80
N THR A 46 -9.06 7.78 -4.39
CA THR A 46 -7.95 7.32 -5.23
C THR A 46 -7.55 5.89 -4.89
N VAL A 47 -6.85 5.19 -5.78
CA VAL A 47 -6.39 3.81 -5.56
C VAL A 47 -4.88 3.81 -5.40
N ASP A 48 -4.38 3.17 -4.34
CA ASP A 48 -2.94 3.05 -4.12
C ASP A 48 -2.30 1.98 -5.03
N LYS A 49 -0.97 1.94 -5.06
CA LYS A 49 -0.24 0.93 -5.85
C LYS A 49 -0.50 -0.50 -5.39
N SER A 50 -1.01 -0.67 -4.17
CA SER A 50 -1.35 -1.96 -3.59
C SER A 50 -2.79 -2.38 -3.90
N GLY A 51 -3.61 -1.54 -4.52
CA GLY A 51 -5.02 -1.79 -4.85
C GLY A 51 -6.02 -1.38 -3.78
N TYR A 52 -5.59 -0.68 -2.72
CA TYR A 52 -6.51 -0.15 -1.71
C TYR A 52 -7.13 1.16 -2.16
N ILE A 53 -8.42 1.33 -1.86
CA ILE A 53 -9.12 2.60 -2.04
C ILE A 53 -8.78 3.52 -0.88
N LEU A 54 -8.36 4.74 -1.20
CA LEU A 54 -8.02 5.82 -0.30
C LEU A 54 -9.06 6.92 -0.39
N LEU A 55 -9.49 7.45 0.75
CA LEU A 55 -10.38 8.59 0.88
C LEU A 55 -9.59 9.80 1.38
N LYS A 56 -9.81 10.95 0.77
CA LYS A 56 -9.30 12.23 1.25
C LYS A 56 -10.12 12.64 2.48
N ASP A 57 -9.47 12.71 3.63
CA ASP A 57 -10.08 13.11 4.90
C ASP A 57 -8.99 13.84 5.71
N ASP A 58 -9.11 15.17 5.77
CA ASP A 58 -8.13 16.03 6.43
C ASP A 58 -8.34 16.10 7.95
N ASP A 59 -9.51 15.68 8.45
CA ASP A 59 -9.87 15.72 9.87
C ASP A 59 -9.60 14.38 10.57
N HIS A 60 -9.49 13.29 9.81
CA HIS A 60 -9.24 11.98 10.38
C HIS A 60 -7.91 11.93 11.18
N PRO A 61 -7.95 11.43 12.44
CA PRO A 61 -6.78 11.45 13.33
C PRO A 61 -5.63 10.57 12.81
N TYR A 62 -5.96 9.47 12.14
CA TYR A 62 -4.98 8.50 11.61
C TYR A 62 -4.77 8.60 10.09
N ARG A 63 -5.00 9.77 9.49
CA ARG A 63 -4.71 9.99 8.07
C ARG A 63 -3.21 9.94 7.78
N SER A 64 -2.87 9.56 6.56
CA SER A 64 -1.50 9.69 6.04
C SER A 64 -1.07 11.16 5.95
N ALA A 65 0.23 11.43 5.82
CA ALA A 65 0.75 12.79 5.63
C ALA A 65 0.16 13.54 4.41
N ALA A 66 -0.37 12.81 3.43
CA ALA A 66 -1.06 13.37 2.28
C ALA A 66 -2.56 13.66 2.54
N GLY A 67 -3.05 13.39 3.76
CA GLY A 67 -4.43 13.55 4.19
C GLY A 67 -5.38 12.47 3.65
N TYR A 68 -4.88 11.25 3.47
CA TYR A 68 -5.70 10.11 3.01
C TYR A 68 -5.81 9.01 4.05
N VAL A 69 -6.97 8.37 4.12
CA VAL A 69 -7.29 7.20 4.96
C VAL A 69 -7.72 6.05 4.05
N ARG A 70 -7.54 4.79 4.46
CA ARG A 70 -8.02 3.64 3.67
C ARG A 70 -9.52 3.45 3.86
N GLU A 71 -10.27 3.30 2.78
CA GLU A 71 -11.74 3.20 2.79
C GLU A 71 -12.25 2.05 3.66
N HIS A 72 -11.63 0.86 3.58
CA HIS A 72 -12.00 -0.27 4.44
C HIS A 72 -11.86 0.01 5.94
N ARG A 73 -10.94 0.90 6.36
CA ARG A 73 -10.84 1.29 7.76
C ARG A 73 -12.01 2.18 8.13
N VAL A 74 -12.30 3.19 7.32
CA VAL A 74 -13.41 4.12 7.54
C VAL A 74 -14.74 3.39 7.62
N VAL A 75 -15.01 2.46 6.70
CA VAL A 75 -16.25 1.66 6.70
C VAL A 75 -16.39 0.87 8.01
N MET A 76 -15.30 0.27 8.47
CA MET A 76 -15.30 -0.51 9.71
C MET A 76 -15.37 0.38 10.97
N GLU A 77 -14.75 1.55 10.95
CA GLU A 77 -14.84 2.55 12.03
C GLU A 77 -16.25 3.10 12.19
N GLN A 78 -16.96 3.30 11.07
CA GLN A 78 -18.37 3.69 11.06
C GLN A 78 -19.25 2.61 11.68
N GLU A 79 -19.04 1.33 11.32
CA GLU A 79 -19.78 0.21 11.91
C GLU A 79 -19.51 0.06 13.42
N LEU A 80 -18.26 0.23 13.85
CA LEU A 80 -17.88 0.12 15.26
C LEU A 80 -18.24 1.36 16.09
N GLY A 81 -18.59 2.48 15.45
CA GLY A 81 -18.85 3.76 16.11
C GLY A 81 -17.63 4.37 16.81
N ARG A 82 -16.40 3.94 16.45
CA ARG A 82 -15.14 4.46 16.99
C ARG A 82 -14.02 4.37 15.98
N TYR A 83 -12.98 5.18 16.14
CA TYR A 83 -11.75 5.03 15.37
C TYR A 83 -11.03 3.72 15.74
N LEU A 84 -10.45 3.08 14.73
CA LEU A 84 -9.59 1.93 14.90
C LEU A 84 -8.23 2.43 15.36
N SER A 85 -7.69 1.78 16.38
CA SER A 85 -6.32 2.03 16.80
C SER A 85 -5.32 1.74 15.67
N PRO A 86 -4.13 2.36 15.69
CA PRO A 86 -3.10 2.08 14.69
C PRO A 86 -2.63 0.62 14.64
N GLY A 87 -2.82 -0.14 15.73
CA GLY A 87 -2.44 -1.55 15.83
C GLY A 87 -3.49 -2.52 15.26
N GLU A 88 -4.76 -2.08 15.18
CA GLU A 88 -5.84 -2.88 14.60
C GLU A 88 -5.70 -2.97 13.08
N VAL A 89 -5.92 -4.18 12.55
CA VAL A 89 -5.78 -4.50 11.12
C VAL A 89 -7.12 -4.93 10.57
N VAL A 90 -7.53 -4.29 9.47
CA VAL A 90 -8.72 -4.69 8.71
C VAL A 90 -8.26 -5.53 7.52
N ASP A 91 -8.90 -6.68 7.33
CA ASP A 91 -8.57 -7.65 6.30
C ASP A 91 -9.79 -7.94 5.42
N HIS A 92 -9.55 -8.14 4.12
CA HIS A 92 -10.56 -8.52 3.14
C HIS A 92 -10.66 -10.04 3.06
N ILE A 93 -11.83 -10.61 3.35
CA ILE A 93 -12.06 -12.06 3.39
C ILE A 93 -11.83 -12.68 2.01
N ASN A 94 -12.31 -12.04 0.94
CA ASN A 94 -12.11 -12.49 -0.44
C ASN A 94 -10.74 -12.11 -1.03
N GLY A 95 -9.91 -11.36 -0.31
CA GLY A 95 -8.61 -10.85 -0.79
C GLY A 95 -8.69 -9.72 -1.82
N VAL A 96 -9.89 -9.25 -2.18
CA VAL A 96 -10.11 -8.16 -3.13
C VAL A 96 -10.16 -6.83 -2.38
N LYS A 97 -9.05 -6.07 -2.47
CA LYS A 97 -8.81 -4.83 -1.70
C LYS A 97 -9.75 -3.66 -2.01
N GLY A 98 -10.46 -3.74 -3.14
CA GLY A 98 -11.45 -2.75 -3.55
C GLY A 98 -12.88 -3.08 -3.10
N ASP A 99 -13.12 -4.29 -2.57
CA ASP A 99 -14.44 -4.72 -2.11
C ASP A 99 -14.61 -4.41 -0.62
N ASN A 100 -15.04 -3.19 -0.32
CA ASN A 100 -15.15 -2.66 1.04
C ASN A 100 -16.53 -2.84 1.66
N ARG A 101 -17.31 -3.84 1.22
CA ARG A 101 -18.59 -4.20 1.85
C ARG A 101 -18.34 -4.78 3.24
N LEU A 102 -19.17 -4.44 4.23
CA LEU A 102 -18.98 -4.86 5.62
C LEU A 102 -18.87 -6.38 5.76
N GLU A 103 -19.67 -7.15 5.00
CA GLU A 103 -19.62 -8.61 5.01
C GLU A 103 -18.30 -9.21 4.51
N ASN A 104 -17.48 -8.43 3.77
CA ASN A 104 -16.19 -8.84 3.25
C ASN A 104 -15.01 -8.35 4.13
N LEU A 105 -15.29 -7.58 5.18
CA LEU A 105 -14.26 -7.02 6.05
C LEU A 105 -14.24 -7.73 7.41
N ARG A 106 -13.05 -7.91 7.96
CA ARG A 106 -12.87 -8.37 9.34
C ARG A 106 -11.76 -7.61 10.04
N VAL A 107 -11.91 -7.38 11.34
CA VAL A 107 -10.91 -6.68 12.17
C VAL A 107 -10.13 -7.67 13.00
N PHE A 108 -8.82 -7.43 13.09
CA PHE A 108 -7.93 -8.09 14.01
C PHE A 108 -7.37 -7.07 15.00
N PRO A 109 -7.23 -7.45 16.29
CA PRO A 109 -6.70 -6.56 17.32
C PRO A 109 -5.23 -6.21 17.08
N THR A 110 -4.49 -7.10 16.42
CA THR A 110 -3.07 -6.91 16.11
C THR A 110 -2.71 -7.51 14.77
N ASN A 111 -1.62 -7.02 14.19
CA ASN A 111 -1.02 -7.64 13.00
C ASN A 111 -0.61 -9.10 13.23
N ALA A 112 -0.19 -9.46 14.45
CA ALA A 112 0.15 -10.84 14.78
C ALA A 112 -1.07 -11.78 14.67
N ALA A 113 -2.23 -11.35 15.16
CA ALA A 113 -3.47 -12.11 15.03
C ALA A 113 -3.91 -12.25 13.56
N HIS A 114 -3.83 -11.15 12.79
CA HIS A 114 -4.10 -11.15 11.35
C HIS A 114 -3.22 -12.16 10.60
N LEU A 115 -1.89 -12.11 10.81
CA LEU A 115 -0.94 -13.02 10.17
C LEU A 115 -1.16 -14.47 10.60
N ALA A 116 -1.40 -14.71 11.89
CA ALA A 116 -1.68 -16.05 12.40
C ALA A 116 -2.90 -16.67 11.71
N THR A 117 -3.95 -15.89 11.41
CA THR A 117 -5.13 -16.38 10.69
C THR A 117 -4.89 -16.51 9.18
N THR A 118 -4.30 -15.50 8.53
CA THR A 118 -4.17 -15.45 7.06
C THR A 118 -3.08 -16.36 6.50
N LEU A 119 -2.03 -16.64 7.29
CA LEU A 119 -0.93 -17.52 6.91
C LEU A 119 -1.15 -18.97 7.36
N LYS A 120 -2.12 -19.25 8.24
CA LYS A 120 -2.39 -20.61 8.71
C LYS A 120 -2.64 -21.54 7.53
N GLY A 121 -1.84 -22.61 7.44
CA GLY A 121 -1.96 -23.61 6.38
C GLY A 121 -1.35 -23.21 5.02
N ARG A 122 -0.91 -21.95 4.84
CA ARG A 122 -0.16 -21.57 3.63
C ARG A 122 1.26 -22.10 3.73
N ARG A 123 1.66 -22.90 2.75
CA ARG A 123 3.05 -23.35 2.59
C ARG A 123 3.68 -22.59 1.42
N PRO A 124 4.82 -21.91 1.61
CA PRO A 124 5.54 -21.30 0.50
C PRO A 124 5.92 -22.36 -0.52
N GLN A 125 5.76 -22.05 -1.82
CA GLN A 125 6.29 -22.88 -2.89
C GLN A 125 7.79 -22.60 -3.04
N TRP A 126 8.60 -23.27 -2.21
CA TRP A 126 10.05 -23.25 -2.36
C TRP A 126 10.51 -24.06 -3.57
N SER A 127 11.57 -23.59 -4.25
CA SER A 127 12.29 -24.37 -5.25
C SER A 127 12.89 -25.64 -4.63
N GLU A 128 13.13 -26.66 -5.45
CA GLU A 128 13.76 -27.90 -5.00
C GLU A 128 15.13 -27.65 -4.36
N GLU A 129 15.97 -26.82 -4.98
CA GLU A 129 17.25 -26.39 -4.43
C GLU A 129 17.08 -25.67 -3.08
N GLY A 130 16.08 -24.79 -2.95
CA GLY A 130 15.80 -24.08 -1.71
C GLY A 130 15.38 -25.02 -0.58
N ARG A 131 14.57 -26.04 -0.90
CA ARG A 131 14.19 -27.10 0.04
C ARG A 131 15.40 -27.92 0.46
N ALA A 132 16.25 -28.31 -0.48
CA ALA A 132 17.46 -29.09 -0.20
C ALA A 132 18.42 -28.33 0.74
N LYS A 133 18.65 -27.04 0.48
CA LYS A 133 19.46 -26.18 1.37
C LYS A 133 18.89 -26.09 2.78
N LEU A 134 17.57 -25.90 2.89
CA LEU A 134 16.89 -25.79 4.19
C LEU A 134 16.96 -27.12 4.97
N LEU A 135 16.77 -28.25 4.29
CA LEU A 135 16.90 -29.58 4.88
C LEU A 135 18.33 -29.87 5.34
N ALA A 136 19.34 -29.55 4.51
CA ALA A 136 20.75 -29.70 4.87
C ALA A 136 21.10 -28.86 6.11
N ALA A 137 20.67 -27.60 6.15
CA ALA A 137 20.89 -26.71 7.29
C ALA A 137 20.14 -27.17 8.56
N HIS A 138 18.97 -27.79 8.43
CA HIS A 138 18.27 -28.39 9.57
C HIS A 138 19.01 -29.63 10.09
N LYS A 139 19.46 -30.51 9.20
CA LYS A 139 20.25 -31.70 9.55
C LYS A 139 21.55 -31.31 10.27
N ALA A 140 22.33 -30.38 9.72
CA ALA A 140 23.58 -29.90 10.35
C ALA A 140 23.36 -29.37 11.77
N ARG A 141 22.35 -28.51 11.98
CA ARG A 141 22.01 -28.00 13.31
C ARG A 141 21.55 -29.09 14.27
N HIS A 142 20.83 -30.11 13.78
CA HIS A 142 20.42 -31.24 14.59
C HIS A 142 21.62 -32.10 15.01
N THR A 143 22.51 -32.43 14.07
CA THR A 143 23.72 -33.23 14.34
C THR A 143 24.65 -32.51 15.33
N GLU A 144 24.84 -31.20 15.19
CA GLU A 144 25.62 -30.38 16.14
C GLU A 144 25.00 -30.35 17.54
N ARG A 145 23.67 -30.24 17.63
CA ARG A 145 22.96 -30.15 18.91
C ARG A 145 22.89 -31.49 19.65
N THR A 146 22.75 -32.61 18.93
CA THR A 146 22.52 -33.92 19.54
C THR A 146 23.74 -34.85 19.50
N GLY A 147 24.82 -34.48 18.80
CA GLY A 147 25.99 -35.32 18.58
C GLY A 147 25.73 -36.58 17.75
N TYR A 148 24.51 -36.73 17.20
CA TYR A 148 24.12 -37.88 16.41
C TYR A 148 24.56 -37.67 14.96
N HIS A 149 25.55 -38.44 14.51
CA HIS A 149 25.92 -38.52 13.10
C HIS A 149 25.24 -39.75 12.49
N PRO A 150 24.28 -39.57 11.55
CA PRO A 150 23.68 -40.72 10.88
C PRO A 150 24.77 -41.49 10.12
N ILE A 151 24.78 -42.81 10.31
CA ILE A 151 25.63 -43.72 9.54
C ILE A 151 25.16 -43.59 8.08
N LEU A 152 26.05 -43.13 7.20
CA LEU A 152 25.79 -43.19 5.77
C LEU A 152 25.92 -44.67 5.40
N ASP A 153 24.78 -45.33 5.16
CA ASP A 153 24.77 -46.71 4.66
C ASP A 153 25.62 -46.74 3.39
N GLY A 154 26.74 -47.45 3.50
CA GLY A 154 27.74 -47.57 2.47
C GLY A 154 27.20 -48.26 1.24
N ASP A 155 27.72 -47.83 0.09
CA ASP A 155 27.65 -48.54 -1.18
C ASP A 155 27.95 -50.04 -0.96
N GLN A 156 26.99 -50.90 -1.31
CA GLN A 156 27.21 -52.29 -1.70
C GLN A 156 27.03 -52.42 -3.21
#